data_AF-A0AAN9BK49-F1
#
_entry.id   AF-A0AAN9BK49-F1
#
_cell.length_a   1.000
_cell.length_b   1.000
_cell.length_c   1.000
_cell.angle_alpha   90.00
_cell.angle_beta   90.00
_cell.angle_gamma   90.00
#
_symmetry.space_group_name_H-M   'P 1'
#
loop_
_entity.id
_entity.type
_entity.pdbx_description
1 polymer ?
#
loop_
_entity_poly.entity_id
_entity_poly.type
_entity_poly.pdbx_seq_one_letter_code
_entity_poly.pdbx_strand_id
1 'polypeptide(L)'
;MMQVGWNLAAMLLFLLETYHVLGHMAVLCRLRLLPRKDLVRLRIYFLLDGMTSFVTAFMYTGRLRWVVGLHVLQHLYYFFFWEKSHLAKRIVDWSSLDWFQSPLGGKVEMDNILGTIFDIAVHAANLCILSSYLSTVQILVILGLAKTSIVAVIFNPRFAWASPSSSSLPAWVQKRIGPLSAEQEMAKSE
;
A
#
# COMPACT_ATOMS: atom_id res chain seq x y z
N MET A 1 -15.37 -11.93 32.24
CA MET A 1 -15.90 -12.04 30.88
C MET A 1 -16.40 -10.67 30.49
N MET A 2 -15.60 -9.86 29.78
CA MET A 2 -16.08 -8.56 29.29
C MET A 2 -17.14 -8.81 28.22
N GLN A 3 -18.32 -8.22 28.35
CA GLN A 3 -19.27 -8.13 27.24
C GLN A 3 -18.55 -7.38 26.11
N VAL A 4 -18.21 -8.11 25.04
CA VAL A 4 -17.68 -7.50 23.82
C VAL A 4 -18.87 -6.84 23.12
N GLY A 5 -19.19 -5.61 23.55
CA GLY A 5 -20.07 -4.73 22.80
C GLY A 5 -19.49 -4.46 21.40
N TRP A 6 -20.27 -3.81 20.54
CA TRP A 6 -19.78 -3.34 19.24
C TRP A 6 -18.70 -2.28 19.44
N ASN A 7 -17.44 -2.71 19.50
CA ASN A 7 -16.29 -1.81 19.60
C ASN A 7 -15.98 -1.23 18.22
N LEU A 8 -16.81 -0.28 17.79
CA LEU A 8 -16.77 0.29 16.45
C LEU A 8 -15.40 0.88 16.09
N ALA A 9 -14.70 1.46 17.07
CA ALA A 9 -13.35 1.99 16.88
C ALA A 9 -12.35 0.87 16.55
N ALA A 10 -12.30 -0.20 17.34
CA ALA A 10 -11.46 -1.36 17.05
C ALA A 10 -11.82 -2.00 15.71
N MET A 11 -13.11 -2.10 15.39
CA MET A 11 -13.58 -2.67 14.13
C MET A 11 -13.14 -1.85 12.92
N LEU A 12 -13.27 -0.52 12.99
CA LEU A 12 -12.84 0.39 11.92
C LEU A 12 -11.33 0.35 11.73
N LEU A 13 -10.55 0.43 12.82
CA LEU A 13 -9.10 0.34 12.75
C LEU A 13 -8.67 -1.02 12.19
N PHE A 14 -9.28 -2.12 12.64
CA PHE A 14 -8.98 -3.45 12.13
C PHE A 14 -9.32 -3.57 10.63
N LEU A 15 -10.43 -2.99 10.17
CA LEU A 15 -10.78 -2.93 8.75
C LEU A 15 -9.72 -2.20 7.94
N LEU A 16 -9.28 -1.03 8.41
CA LEU A 16 -8.27 -0.22 7.73
C LEU A 16 -6.91 -0.93 7.70
N GLU A 17 -6.42 -1.42 8.83
CA GLU A 17 -5.15 -2.17 8.89
C GLU A 17 -5.21 -3.43 7.99
N THR A 18 -6.36 -4.11 7.91
CA THR A 18 -6.55 -5.25 6.99
C THR A 18 -6.48 -4.80 5.54
N TYR A 19 -7.12 -3.69 5.20
CA TYR A 19 -7.08 -3.12 3.86
C TYR A 19 -5.64 -2.76 3.46
N HIS A 20 -4.85 -2.16 4.36
CA HIS A 20 -3.45 -1.83 4.12
C HIS A 20 -2.59 -3.07 3.92
N VAL A 21 -2.72 -4.10 4.77
CA VAL A 21 -2.02 -5.40 4.56
C VAL A 21 -2.33 -5.97 3.18
N LEU A 22 -3.60 -6.05 2.79
CA LEU A 22 -4.00 -6.62 1.50
C LEU A 22 -3.54 -5.76 0.32
N GLY A 23 -3.60 -4.43 0.45
CA GLY A 23 -3.13 -3.48 -0.56
C GLY A 23 -1.62 -3.61 -0.80
N HIS A 24 -0.82 -3.60 0.28
CA HIS A 24 0.63 -3.77 0.19
C HIS A 24 1.01 -5.15 -0.34
N MET A 25 0.31 -6.21 0.07
CA MET A 25 0.51 -7.55 -0.49
C MET A 25 0.22 -7.60 -1.99
N ALA A 26 -0.82 -6.89 -2.48
CA ALA A 26 -1.12 -6.82 -3.91
C ALA A 26 0.01 -6.13 -4.70
N VAL A 27 0.63 -5.09 -4.12
CA VAL A 27 1.77 -4.39 -4.72
C VAL A 27 3.04 -5.24 -4.67
N LEU A 28 3.36 -5.84 -3.51
CA LEU A 28 4.54 -6.67 -3.30
C LEU A 28 4.54 -7.91 -4.20
N CYS A 29 3.42 -8.62 -4.26
CA CYS A 29 3.26 -9.82 -5.09
C CYS A 29 2.93 -9.52 -6.55
N ARG A 30 2.95 -8.24 -6.96
CA ARG A 30 2.71 -7.79 -8.35
C ARG A 30 1.34 -8.23 -8.89
N LEU A 31 0.35 -8.40 -8.01
CA LEU A 31 -0.98 -8.85 -8.39
C LEU A 31 -1.72 -7.76 -9.17
N ARG A 32 -1.69 -6.53 -8.64
CA ARG A 32 -2.35 -5.37 -9.22
C ARG A 32 -1.52 -4.12 -8.93
N LEU A 33 -1.15 -3.40 -9.99
CA LEU A 33 -0.39 -2.16 -9.94
C LEU A 33 -1.11 -1.08 -10.75
N LEU A 34 -0.72 0.17 -10.53
CA LEU A 34 -1.22 1.32 -11.28
C LEU A 34 -0.18 1.82 -12.28
N PRO A 35 -0.60 2.49 -13.36
CA PRO A 35 0.32 3.31 -14.13
C PRO A 35 0.94 4.38 -13.24
N ARG A 36 2.22 4.69 -13.47
CA ARG A 36 3.01 5.64 -12.68
C ARG A 36 2.29 6.97 -12.48
N LYS A 37 1.70 7.52 -13.56
CA LYS A 37 0.97 8.79 -13.51
C LYS A 37 -0.26 8.80 -12.58
N ASP A 38 -0.84 7.64 -12.33
CA ASP A 38 -1.93 7.48 -11.36
C ASP A 38 -1.38 7.34 -9.95
N LEU A 39 -0.34 6.52 -9.80
CA LEU A 39 0.31 6.28 -8.53
C LEU A 39 0.85 7.57 -7.92
N VAL A 40 1.38 8.49 -8.74
CA VAL A 40 1.81 9.82 -8.30
C VAL A 40 0.68 10.61 -7.61
N ARG A 41 -0.58 10.41 -8.02
CA ARG A 41 -1.74 11.09 -7.43
C ARG A 41 -2.16 10.49 -6.09
N LEU A 42 -1.67 9.30 -5.75
CA LEU A 42 -1.96 8.63 -4.49
C LEU A 42 -1.10 9.12 -3.32
N ARG A 43 -0.45 10.29 -3.42
CA ARG A 43 0.33 10.87 -2.30
C ARG A 43 -0.44 10.90 -0.98
N ILE A 44 -1.74 11.26 -1.01
CA ILE A 44 -2.59 11.34 0.19
C ILE A 44 -2.80 9.95 0.82
N TYR A 45 -2.75 8.87 0.05
CA TYR A 45 -2.86 7.51 0.59
C TYR A 45 -1.76 7.21 1.60
N PHE A 46 -0.50 7.60 1.34
CA PHE A 46 0.60 7.41 2.30
C PHE A 46 0.37 8.12 3.63
N LEU A 47 -0.31 9.27 3.62
CA LEU A 47 -0.68 9.94 4.85
C LEU A 47 -1.76 9.16 5.60
N LEU A 48 -2.79 8.70 4.89
CA LEU A 48 -3.86 7.89 5.50
C LEU A 48 -3.29 6.61 6.12
N ASP A 49 -2.44 5.90 5.37
CA ASP A 49 -1.74 4.69 5.77
C ASP A 49 -0.94 4.86 7.07
N GLY A 50 -0.05 5.85 7.10
CA GLY A 50 0.70 6.17 8.32
C GLY A 50 -0.21 6.56 9.48
N MET A 51 -1.29 7.30 9.21
CA MET A 51 -2.24 7.75 10.23
C MET A 51 -3.05 6.62 10.85
N THR A 52 -3.45 5.58 10.11
CA THR A 52 -4.19 4.46 10.70
C THR A 52 -3.32 3.71 11.71
N SER A 53 -2.06 3.46 11.34
CA SER A 53 -1.08 2.82 12.21
C SER A 53 -0.81 3.70 13.44
N PHE A 54 -0.64 5.01 13.24
CA PHE A 54 -0.44 5.96 14.33
C PHE A 54 -1.58 5.94 15.34
N VAL A 55 -2.84 6.07 14.88
CA VAL A 55 -4.02 6.07 15.75
C VAL A 55 -4.11 4.74 16.50
N THR A 56 -3.88 3.62 15.82
CA THR A 56 -3.88 2.29 16.45
C THR A 56 -2.85 2.19 17.57
N ALA A 57 -1.60 2.60 17.32
CA ALA A 57 -0.48 2.39 18.25
C ALA A 57 -0.40 3.43 19.37
N PHE A 58 -0.62 4.71 19.06
CA PHE A 58 -0.43 5.81 20.01
C PHE A 58 -1.70 6.14 20.78
N MET A 59 -2.85 6.16 20.09
CA MET A 59 -4.11 6.65 20.67
C MET A 59 -4.99 5.52 21.21
N TYR A 60 -5.07 4.38 20.51
CA TYR A 60 -6.01 3.32 20.85
C TYR A 60 -5.40 2.22 21.73
N THR A 61 -4.33 1.57 21.28
CA THR A 61 -3.74 0.41 22.00
C THR A 61 -2.61 0.78 22.96
N GLY A 62 -1.89 1.88 22.69
CA GLY A 62 -0.68 2.24 23.42
C GLY A 62 0.52 1.30 23.18
N ARG A 63 0.45 0.38 22.20
CA ARG A 63 1.47 -0.63 21.91
C ARG A 63 2.21 -0.34 20.61
N LEU A 64 3.39 -0.96 20.44
CA LEU A 64 4.25 -0.84 19.24
C LEU A 64 4.69 0.59 18.86
N ARG A 65 4.58 1.55 19.77
CA ARG A 65 4.84 2.98 19.50
C ARG A 65 6.18 3.26 18.81
N TRP A 66 7.25 2.58 19.20
CA TRP A 66 8.56 2.77 18.56
C TRP A 66 8.59 2.28 17.12
N VAL A 67 8.11 1.06 16.87
CA VAL A 67 8.08 0.46 15.53
C VAL A 67 7.16 1.28 14.62
N VAL A 68 5.97 1.62 15.11
CA VAL A 68 5.02 2.45 14.36
C VAL A 68 5.53 3.89 14.20
N GLY A 69 6.31 4.41 15.15
CA GLY A 69 6.97 5.70 15.02
C GLY A 69 7.91 5.74 13.81
N LEU A 70 8.72 4.70 13.62
CA LEU A 70 9.58 4.57 12.44
C LEU A 70 8.76 4.46 11.14
N HIS A 71 7.70 3.66 11.15
CA HIS A 71 6.77 3.53 10.03
C HIS A 71 6.12 4.87 9.63
N VAL A 72 5.67 5.65 10.60
CA VAL A 72 5.07 6.97 10.38
C VAL A 72 6.11 7.95 9.84
N LEU A 73 7.34 7.94 10.36
CA LEU A 73 8.42 8.79 9.82
C LEU A 73 8.71 8.47 8.36
N GLN A 74 8.78 7.19 8.00
CA GLN A 74 8.93 6.74 6.61
C GLN A 74 7.77 7.22 5.72
N HIS A 75 6.52 7.06 6.17
CA HIS A 75 5.35 7.51 5.43
C HIS A 75 5.27 9.03 5.28
N LEU A 76 5.66 9.79 6.31
CA LEU A 76 5.77 11.25 6.24
C LEU A 76 6.85 11.68 5.25
N TYR A 77 8.00 10.99 5.24
CA TYR A 77 9.03 11.23 4.22
C TYR A 77 8.46 11.04 2.81
N TYR A 78 7.79 9.91 2.53
CA TYR A 78 7.17 9.70 1.22
C TYR A 78 6.09 10.72 0.90
N PHE A 79 5.30 11.15 1.87
CA PHE A 79 4.28 12.19 1.66
C PHE A 79 4.91 13.54 1.25
N PHE A 80 5.93 14.02 1.96
CA PHE A 80 6.53 15.34 1.68
C PHE A 80 7.44 15.35 0.45
N PHE A 81 8.17 14.25 0.24
CA PHE A 81 9.17 14.11 -0.81
C PHE A 81 8.67 13.30 -2.02
N TRP A 82 7.37 12.98 -2.08
CA TRP A 82 6.74 12.31 -3.22
C TRP A 82 7.10 13.00 -4.53
N GLU A 83 7.66 12.25 -5.48
CA GLU A 83 8.17 12.74 -6.78
C GLU A 83 9.29 13.79 -6.73
N LYS A 84 9.80 14.14 -5.55
CA LYS A 84 10.87 15.14 -5.37
C LYS A 84 12.23 14.50 -5.12
N SER A 85 12.28 13.47 -4.28
CA SER A 85 13.53 12.78 -3.95
C SER A 85 13.76 11.56 -4.84
N HIS A 86 15.03 11.22 -5.05
CA HIS A 86 15.42 10.01 -5.78
C HIS A 86 14.81 8.74 -5.16
N LEU A 87 14.80 8.64 -3.82
CA LEU A 87 14.22 7.50 -3.12
C LEU A 87 12.71 7.37 -3.38
N ALA A 88 11.96 8.47 -3.27
CA ALA A 88 10.52 8.45 -3.51
C ALA A 88 10.19 8.09 -4.97
N LYS A 89 10.92 8.68 -5.93
CA LYS A 89 10.76 8.34 -7.36
C LYS A 89 11.01 6.86 -7.63
N ARG A 90 12.08 6.28 -7.07
CA ARG A 90 12.36 4.83 -7.21
C ARG A 90 11.22 3.95 -6.72
N ILE A 91 10.58 4.32 -5.61
CA ILE A 91 9.44 3.57 -5.07
C ILE A 91 8.21 3.71 -5.95
N VAL A 92 7.92 4.93 -6.44
CA VAL A 92 6.83 5.17 -7.39
C VAL A 92 7.04 4.31 -8.64
N ASP A 93 8.25 4.36 -9.20
CA ASP A 93 8.62 3.64 -10.40
C ASP A 93 8.47 2.13 -10.18
N TRP A 94 9.15 1.57 -9.17
CA TRP A 94 9.11 0.13 -8.84
C TRP A 94 7.71 -0.41 -8.51
N SER A 95 6.81 0.45 -8.02
CA SER A 95 5.43 0.09 -7.67
C SER A 95 4.46 0.30 -8.84
N SER A 96 4.94 0.74 -10.00
CA SER A 96 4.12 1.03 -11.18
C SER A 96 4.15 -0.08 -12.23
N LEU A 97 3.15 -0.07 -13.11
CA LEU A 97 3.15 -0.91 -14.31
C LEU A 97 4.29 -0.56 -15.27
N ASP A 98 4.65 0.72 -15.33
CA ASP A 98 5.67 1.29 -16.20
C ASP A 98 7.05 0.66 -15.95
N TRP A 99 7.36 0.26 -14.71
CA TRP A 99 8.56 -0.52 -14.39
C TRP A 99 8.71 -1.77 -15.23
N PHE A 100 7.64 -2.54 -15.40
CA PHE A 100 7.67 -3.81 -16.12
C PHE A 100 7.77 -3.65 -17.64
N GLN A 101 7.53 -2.45 -18.16
CA GLN A 101 7.74 -2.12 -19.57
C GLN A 101 9.09 -1.45 -19.83
N SER A 102 9.80 -1.04 -18.78
CA SER A 102 11.12 -0.43 -18.89
C SER A 102 12.23 -1.50 -19.09
N PRO A 103 13.41 -1.13 -19.60
CA PRO A 103 14.58 -2.01 -19.66
C PRO A 103 15.07 -2.50 -18.29
N LEU A 104 14.68 -1.81 -17.21
CA LEU A 104 14.96 -2.19 -15.82
C LEU A 104 13.90 -3.14 -15.24
N GLY A 105 12.83 -3.40 -15.99
CA GLY A 105 11.71 -4.24 -15.59
C GLY A 105 12.17 -5.63 -15.16
N GLY A 106 11.66 -6.06 -14.01
CA GLY A 106 12.00 -7.36 -13.43
C GLY A 106 13.28 -7.38 -12.58
N LYS A 107 14.04 -6.27 -12.49
CA LYS A 107 15.13 -6.20 -11.50
C LYS A 107 14.60 -6.22 -10.07
N VAL A 108 15.33 -6.92 -9.21
CA VAL A 108 15.02 -7.05 -7.79
C VAL A 108 15.53 -5.80 -7.07
N GLU A 109 14.60 -4.97 -6.59
CA GLU A 109 14.91 -3.80 -5.76
C GLU A 109 14.71 -4.16 -4.29
N MET A 110 15.75 -4.70 -3.66
CA MET A 110 15.66 -5.23 -2.28
C MET A 110 15.20 -4.19 -1.27
N ASP A 111 15.64 -2.94 -1.39
CA ASP A 111 15.24 -1.87 -0.48
C ASP A 111 13.72 -1.62 -0.52
N ASN A 112 13.13 -1.61 -1.73
CA ASN A 112 11.69 -1.42 -1.92
C ASN A 112 10.89 -2.63 -1.43
N ILE A 113 11.41 -3.84 -1.65
CA ILE A 113 10.82 -5.09 -1.14
C ILE A 113 10.81 -5.07 0.39
N LEU A 114 11.95 -4.78 1.01
CA LEU A 114 12.08 -4.74 2.47
C LEU A 114 11.23 -3.64 3.09
N GLY A 115 11.17 -2.45 2.48
CA GLY A 115 10.28 -1.37 2.91
C GLY A 115 8.81 -1.80 2.88
N THR A 116 8.36 -2.43 1.79
CA THR A 116 6.98 -2.90 1.66
C THR A 116 6.67 -4.04 2.64
N ILE A 117 7.62 -4.96 2.87
CA ILE A 117 7.48 -6.02 3.90
C ILE A 117 7.38 -5.41 5.30
N PHE A 118 8.16 -4.37 5.59
CA PHE A 118 8.08 -3.66 6.85
C PHE A 118 6.71 -3.03 7.05
N ASP A 119 6.16 -2.36 6.04
CA ASP A 119 4.79 -1.79 6.09
C ASP A 119 3.75 -2.89 6.39
N ILE A 120 3.80 -4.02 5.66
CA ILE A 120 2.93 -5.19 5.89
C ILE A 120 3.07 -5.70 7.34
N ALA A 121 4.30 -5.83 7.84
CA ALA A 121 4.56 -6.36 9.17
C ALA A 121 3.99 -5.43 10.27
N VAL A 122 4.11 -4.12 10.09
CA VAL A 122 3.56 -3.13 11.02
C VAL A 122 2.04 -3.23 11.08
N HIS A 123 1.37 -3.24 9.93
CA HIS A 123 -0.08 -3.37 9.89
C HIS A 123 -0.57 -4.72 10.41
N ALA A 124 0.11 -5.81 10.06
CA ALA A 124 -0.23 -7.14 10.57
C ALA A 124 -0.04 -7.24 12.09
N ALA A 125 1.00 -6.61 12.65
CA ALA A 125 1.20 -6.57 14.09
C ALA A 125 0.09 -5.76 14.79
N ASN A 126 -0.33 -4.63 14.20
CA ASN A 126 -1.49 -3.87 14.66
C ASN A 126 -2.77 -4.73 14.63
N LEU A 127 -3.02 -5.50 13.56
CA LEU A 127 -4.16 -6.42 13.47
C LEU A 127 -4.14 -7.47 14.57
N CYS A 128 -2.99 -8.10 14.83
CA CYS A 128 -2.84 -9.08 15.89
C CYS A 128 -3.21 -8.48 17.26
N ILE A 129 -2.81 -7.23 17.54
CA ILE A 129 -3.17 -6.55 18.79
C ILE A 129 -4.66 -6.19 18.82
N LEU A 130 -5.18 -5.59 17.75
CA LEU A 130 -6.59 -5.20 17.63
C LEU A 130 -7.53 -6.41 17.73
N SER A 131 -7.10 -7.60 17.32
CA SER A 131 -7.89 -8.83 17.42
C SER A 131 -8.30 -9.16 18.86
N SER A 132 -7.50 -8.77 19.86
CA SER A 132 -7.81 -8.97 21.27
C SER A 132 -8.99 -8.12 21.78
N TYR A 133 -9.42 -7.12 21.00
CA TYR A 133 -10.56 -6.24 21.31
C TYR A 133 -11.84 -6.65 20.58
N LEU A 134 -11.80 -7.70 19.76
CA LEU A 134 -12.88 -8.11 18.87
C LEU A 134 -13.24 -9.58 19.10
N SER A 135 -14.51 -9.93 18.87
CA SER A 135 -14.91 -11.33 18.81
C SER A 135 -14.54 -11.96 17.46
N THR A 136 -14.44 -13.28 17.42
CA THR A 136 -14.20 -14.02 16.17
C THR A 136 -15.22 -13.68 15.09
N VAL A 137 -16.50 -13.50 15.46
CA VAL A 137 -17.56 -13.13 14.51
C VAL A 137 -17.31 -11.74 13.93
N GLN A 138 -16.96 -10.75 14.76
CA GLN A 138 -16.61 -9.40 14.28
C GLN A 138 -15.42 -9.44 13.33
N ILE A 139 -14.37 -10.20 13.66
CA ILE A 139 -13.19 -10.37 12.80
C ILE A 139 -13.59 -10.94 11.44
N LEU A 140 -14.39 -12.03 11.40
CA LEU A 140 -14.83 -12.63 10.14
C LEU A 140 -15.64 -11.67 9.27
N VAL A 141 -16.56 -10.90 9.89
CA VAL A 141 -17.34 -9.87 9.19
C VAL A 141 -16.41 -8.82 8.59
N ILE A 142 -15.45 -8.31 9.37
CA ILE A 142 -14.51 -7.28 8.92
C ILE A 142 -13.62 -7.80 7.80
N LEU A 143 -13.11 -9.04 7.89
CA LEU A 143 -12.33 -9.66 6.82
C LEU A 143 -13.15 -9.75 5.53
N GLY A 144 -14.44 -10.09 5.62
CA GLY A 144 -15.37 -10.07 4.49
C GLY A 144 -15.54 -8.68 3.88
N LEU A 145 -15.69 -7.65 4.71
CA LEU A 145 -15.78 -6.25 4.28
C LEU A 145 -14.48 -5.78 3.63
N ALA A 146 -13.32 -6.04 4.25
CA ALA A 146 -12.01 -5.68 3.72
C ALA A 146 -11.78 -6.32 2.33
N LYS A 147 -12.07 -7.62 2.21
CA LYS A 147 -12.01 -8.34 0.93
C LYS A 147 -12.92 -7.69 -0.13
N THR A 148 -14.15 -7.35 0.26
CA THR A 148 -15.11 -6.70 -0.66
C THR A 148 -14.58 -5.33 -1.12
N SER A 149 -14.04 -4.53 -0.22
CA SER A 149 -13.43 -3.23 -0.54
C SER A 149 -12.23 -3.37 -1.48
N ILE A 150 -11.34 -4.34 -1.24
CA ILE A 150 -10.21 -4.65 -2.13
C ILE A 150 -10.70 -5.04 -3.52
N VAL A 151 -11.72 -5.91 -3.61
CA VAL A 151 -12.28 -6.30 -4.92
C VAL A 151 -12.92 -5.10 -5.62
N ALA A 152 -13.69 -4.28 -4.89
CA ALA A 152 -14.40 -3.13 -5.43
C ALA A 152 -13.48 -1.99 -5.91
N VAL A 153 -12.26 -1.89 -5.37
CA VAL A 153 -11.29 -0.83 -5.72
C VAL A 153 -10.14 -1.37 -6.57
N ILE A 154 -9.42 -2.39 -6.10
CA ILE A 154 -8.18 -2.87 -6.73
C ILE A 154 -8.46 -3.85 -7.89
N PHE A 155 -9.55 -4.61 -7.84
CA PHE A 155 -9.91 -5.56 -8.91
C PHE A 155 -11.03 -5.07 -9.82
N ASN A 156 -11.50 -3.84 -9.62
CA ASN A 156 -12.57 -3.28 -10.42
C ASN A 156 -12.05 -2.77 -11.77
N PRO A 157 -12.60 -3.27 -12.90
CA PRO A 157 -12.11 -2.98 -14.25
C PRO A 157 -12.32 -1.52 -14.69
N ARG A 158 -13.09 -0.73 -13.93
CA ARG A 158 -13.25 0.72 -14.16
C ARG A 158 -12.07 1.54 -13.65
N PHE A 159 -11.26 0.98 -12.75
CA PHE A 159 -10.04 1.60 -12.26
C PHE A 159 -8.82 1.04 -12.98
N ALA A 160 -7.71 1.76 -12.92
CA ALA A 160 -6.53 1.46 -13.71
C ALA A 160 -5.62 0.36 -13.13
N TRP A 161 -6.08 -0.30 -12.06
CA TRP A 161 -5.36 -1.39 -11.42
C TRP A 161 -5.30 -2.61 -12.34
N ALA A 162 -4.10 -2.98 -12.77
CA ALA A 162 -3.87 -4.10 -13.68
C ALA A 162 -2.70 -4.95 -13.24
N SER A 163 -2.67 -6.21 -13.70
CA SER A 163 -1.52 -7.08 -13.50
C SER A 163 -0.45 -6.74 -14.56
N PRO A 164 0.85 -6.88 -14.26
CA PRO A 164 1.91 -6.56 -15.22
C PRO A 164 1.96 -7.46 -16.45
N SER A 165 1.27 -8.61 -16.43
CA SER A 165 1.25 -9.53 -17.58
C SER A 165 0.54 -8.90 -18.78
N SER A 166 1.29 -8.77 -19.88
CA SER A 166 0.89 -8.07 -21.12
C SER A 166 -0.41 -8.59 -21.74
N SER A 167 -0.74 -9.87 -21.55
CA SER A 167 -1.98 -10.49 -22.04
C SER A 167 -3.26 -10.07 -21.28
N SER A 168 -3.13 -9.41 -20.13
CA SER A 168 -4.26 -9.09 -19.24
C SER A 168 -4.57 -7.60 -19.11
N LEU A 169 -3.74 -6.73 -19.71
CA LEU A 169 -3.86 -5.29 -19.59
C LEU A 169 -4.93 -4.73 -20.55
N PRO A 170 -5.98 -4.05 -20.05
CA PRO A 170 -6.94 -3.40 -20.92
C PRO A 170 -6.26 -2.34 -21.79
N ALA A 171 -6.64 -2.23 -23.07
CA ALA A 171 -6.01 -1.29 -24.01
C ALA A 171 -6.02 0.18 -23.52
N TRP A 172 -7.07 0.58 -22.78
CA TRP A 172 -7.15 1.92 -22.21
C TRP A 172 -6.16 2.14 -21.05
N VAL A 173 -5.77 1.10 -20.32
CA VAL A 173 -4.70 1.15 -19.29
C VAL A 173 -3.33 1.14 -19.97
N GLN A 174 -3.14 0.37 -21.04
CA GLN A 174 -1.87 0.34 -21.78
C GLN A 174 -1.48 1.74 -22.30
N LYS A 175 -2.45 2.50 -22.86
CA LYS A 175 -2.24 3.90 -23.29
C LYS A 175 -1.78 4.86 -22.18
N ARG A 176 -1.81 4.40 -20.93
CA ARG A 176 -1.51 5.20 -19.74
C ARG A 176 -0.13 4.94 -19.18
N ILE A 177 0.49 3.85 -19.60
CA ILE A 177 1.87 3.49 -19.29
C ILE A 177 2.78 4.30 -20.21
N GLY A 178 3.87 4.82 -19.66
CA GLY A 178 4.88 5.60 -20.39
C GLY A 178 6.30 5.26 -19.93
N PRO A 179 7.31 5.84 -20.58
CA PRO A 179 8.70 5.65 -20.19
C PRO A 179 8.94 6.17 -18.77
N LEU A 180 9.75 5.44 -17.99
CA LEU A 180 10.18 5.90 -16.67
C LEU A 180 11.18 7.04 -16.81
N SER A 181 11.17 7.99 -15.88
CA SER A 181 12.04 9.17 -15.91
C SER A 181 13.55 8.85 -15.92
N ALA A 182 13.96 7.63 -15.58
CA ALA A 182 15.35 7.18 -15.73
C ALA A 182 15.84 7.23 -17.19
N GLU A 183 14.95 7.03 -18.18
CA GLU A 183 15.28 7.24 -19.60
C GLU A 183 15.47 8.74 -19.92
N GLN A 184 14.83 9.66 -19.19
CA GLN A 184 15.03 11.10 -19.35
C GLN A 184 16.34 11.61 -18.72
N GLU A 185 16.89 10.90 -17.74
CA GLU A 185 18.18 11.21 -17.11
C GLU A 185 19.35 10.57 -17.86
N MET A 186 19.21 9.33 -18.33
CA MET A 186 20.23 8.67 -19.16
C MET A 186 20.37 9.28 -20.57
N ALA A 187 19.27 9.69 -21.22
CA ALA A 187 19.31 10.35 -22.53
C ALA A 187 19.81 11.82 -22.48
N LYS A 188 20.10 12.36 -21.29
CA LYS A 188 20.78 13.64 -21.09
C LYS A 188 22.26 13.47 -20.71
N SER A 189 22.72 12.24 -20.51
CA SER A 189 24.10 11.89 -20.17
C SER A 189 24.86 11.19 -21.31
N GLU A 190 24.23 11.05 -22.47
CA GLU A 190 24.86 10.77 -23.78
C GLU A 190 24.96 12.07 -24.59
#